data_AF-A0A366D4T9-F1
#
_entry.id   AF-A0A366D4T9-F1
#
_cell.length_a   1.000
_cell.length_b   1.000
_cell.length_c   1.000
_cell.angle_alpha   90.00
_cell.angle_beta   90.00
_cell.angle_gamma   90.00
#
_symmetry.space_group_name_H-M   'P 1'
#
loop_
_entity.id
_entity.type
_entity.pdbx_description
1 polymer ?
#
loop_
_entity_poly.entity_id
_entity_poly.type
_entity_poly.pdbx_seq_one_letter_code
_entity_poly.pdbx_strand_id
1 'polypeptide(L)'
;MGYWVLGLSILVSMAGALMGLICVRQSTKSVTAKFRMVWLASAAVSIGGIGTWLAVFVSMLGVEPSGDTLIRYDVTRLTAAAVLAVVSVFAGLVTAGRAPALLRLVGSGVLIGVGSSLAMALGMSAVRIRGELETNVFAILAATLLAIGIAVATLWFALGRRSALTVVGAAALFGLAVAGTHFVRMAGVEMVLDPRAATPEGDDLFSFLVPMFVVGTLSLSVPITAVLVAPDRRTATDPVAAPARQPEPPRQSAPFPARDRQPQFTR
;
A
#
# COMPACT_ATOMS: atom_id res chain seq x y z
N MET A 1 -11.17 -28.23 -1.69
CA MET A 1 -11.24 -27.55 -3.00
C MET A 1 -10.85 -26.07 -2.81
N GLY A 2 -9.55 -25.71 -2.78
CA GLY A 2 -9.09 -24.42 -2.21
C GLY A 2 -8.27 -23.47 -3.11
N TYR A 3 -7.82 -23.90 -4.30
CA TYR A 3 -6.89 -23.11 -5.12
C TYR A 3 -7.50 -21.81 -5.68
N TRP A 4 -8.81 -21.79 -5.94
CA TRP A 4 -9.49 -20.61 -6.48
C TRP A 4 -9.61 -19.49 -5.44
N VAL A 5 -9.82 -19.85 -4.17
CA VAL A 5 -9.87 -18.91 -3.06
C VAL A 5 -8.48 -18.30 -2.78
N LEU A 6 -7.42 -19.09 -2.94
CA LEU A 6 -6.05 -18.57 -2.90
C LEU A 6 -5.76 -17.62 -4.07
N GLY A 7 -6.23 -17.94 -5.27
CA GLY A 7 -6.17 -17.01 -6.40
C GLY A 7 -6.89 -15.69 -6.11
N LEU A 8 -8.08 -15.77 -5.53
CA LEU A 8 -8.87 -14.60 -5.13
C LEU A 8 -8.16 -13.77 -4.05
N SER A 9 -7.57 -14.39 -3.03
CA SER A 9 -6.84 -13.66 -1.98
C SER A 9 -5.64 -12.90 -2.53
N ILE A 10 -4.89 -13.51 -3.45
CA ILE A 10 -3.77 -12.86 -4.14
C ILE A 10 -4.27 -11.68 -4.98
N LEU A 11 -5.39 -11.82 -5.70
CA LEU A 11 -5.98 -10.74 -6.49
C LEU A 11 -6.46 -9.58 -5.61
N VAL A 12 -7.16 -9.86 -4.51
CA VAL A 12 -7.58 -8.85 -3.52
C VAL A 12 -6.35 -8.15 -2.93
N SER A 13 -5.31 -8.91 -2.60
CA SER A 13 -4.05 -8.39 -2.10
C SER A 13 -3.39 -7.45 -3.10
N MET A 14 -3.28 -7.89 -4.34
CA MET A 14 -2.71 -7.13 -5.46
C MET A 14 -3.49 -5.84 -5.73
N ALA A 15 -4.83 -5.89 -5.71
CA ALA A 15 -5.66 -4.71 -5.91
C ALA A 15 -5.46 -3.66 -4.80
N GLY A 16 -5.45 -4.10 -3.53
CA GLY A 16 -5.17 -3.24 -2.38
C GLY A 16 -3.76 -2.64 -2.42
N ALA A 17 -2.76 -3.45 -2.77
CA ALA A 17 -1.38 -2.99 -2.93
C ALA A 17 -1.23 -1.98 -4.08
N LEU A 18 -1.84 -2.24 -5.24
CA LEU A 18 -1.78 -1.34 -6.39
C LEU A 18 -2.37 0.03 -6.07
N MET A 19 -3.58 0.06 -5.50
CA MET A 19 -4.22 1.32 -5.11
C MET A 19 -3.44 2.03 -4.01
N GLY A 20 -2.91 1.27 -3.06
CA GLY A 20 -1.98 1.74 -2.05
C GLY A 20 -0.77 2.46 -2.63
N LEU A 21 -0.02 1.79 -3.51
CA LEU A 21 1.18 2.32 -4.17
C LEU A 21 0.87 3.60 -4.97
N ILE A 22 -0.26 3.64 -5.68
CA ILE A 22 -0.71 4.82 -6.42
C ILE A 22 -1.01 5.97 -5.45
N CYS A 23 -1.72 5.71 -4.34
CA CYS A 23 -2.01 6.71 -3.32
C CYS A 23 -0.73 7.27 -2.68
N VAL A 24 0.25 6.41 -2.36
CA VAL A 24 1.55 6.86 -1.83
C VAL A 24 2.25 7.78 -2.84
N ARG A 25 2.26 7.43 -4.14
CA ARG A 25 2.82 8.29 -5.20
C ARG A 25 2.10 9.62 -5.35
N GLN A 26 0.78 9.64 -5.16
CA GLN A 26 0.02 10.89 -5.23
C GLN A 26 0.25 11.77 -3.99
N SER A 27 0.52 11.16 -2.84
CA SER A 27 0.90 11.85 -1.60
C SER A 27 2.20 12.65 -1.74
N THR A 28 3.16 12.17 -2.55
CA THR A 28 4.45 12.86 -2.77
C THR A 28 4.32 14.07 -3.70
N LYS A 29 3.33 14.05 -4.61
CA LYS A 29 2.99 15.17 -5.51
C LYS A 29 2.09 16.23 -4.86
N SER A 30 1.53 15.94 -3.69
CA SER A 30 0.60 16.83 -3.00
C SER A 30 1.32 18.00 -2.35
N VAL A 31 0.91 19.22 -2.70
CA VAL A 31 1.50 20.47 -2.18
C VAL A 31 1.03 20.75 -0.75
N THR A 32 -0.23 20.43 -0.42
CA THR A 32 -0.83 20.67 0.91
C THR A 32 -0.63 19.48 1.85
N ALA A 33 -0.25 19.77 3.10
CA ALA A 33 -0.06 18.75 4.13
C ALA A 33 -1.33 17.93 4.43
N LYS A 34 -2.51 18.58 4.46
CA LYS A 34 -3.81 17.91 4.68
C LYS A 34 -4.13 16.89 3.59
N PHE A 35 -4.04 17.29 2.31
CA PHE A 35 -4.26 16.37 1.18
C PHE A 35 -3.26 15.22 1.18
N ARG A 36 -1.99 15.48 1.54
CA ARG A 36 -1.01 14.41 1.72
C ARG A 36 -1.48 13.38 2.76
N MET A 37 -1.97 13.82 3.92
CA MET A 37 -2.45 12.90 4.96
C MET A 37 -3.63 12.05 4.47
N VAL A 38 -4.55 12.62 3.70
CA VAL A 38 -5.67 11.87 3.10
C VAL A 38 -5.16 10.76 2.18
N TRP A 39 -4.17 11.06 1.31
CA TRP A 39 -3.56 10.05 0.44
C TRP A 39 -2.80 8.97 1.21
N LEU A 40 -2.15 9.31 2.33
CA LEU A 40 -1.48 8.32 3.17
C LEU A 40 -2.49 7.46 3.93
N ALA A 41 -3.60 8.03 4.38
CA ALA A 41 -4.68 7.30 5.04
C ALA A 41 -5.35 6.32 4.07
N SER A 42 -5.67 6.77 2.84
CA SER A 42 -6.22 5.88 1.81
C SER A 42 -5.24 4.78 1.41
N ALA A 43 -3.93 5.10 1.34
CA ALA A 43 -2.89 4.11 1.11
C ALA A 43 -2.81 3.08 2.24
N ALA A 44 -2.88 3.52 3.50
CA ALA A 44 -2.81 2.63 4.66
C ALA A 44 -4.00 1.68 4.73
N VAL A 45 -5.22 2.16 4.46
CA VAL A 45 -6.41 1.30 4.39
C VAL A 45 -6.29 0.31 3.23
N SER A 46 -5.84 0.75 2.06
CA SER A 46 -5.69 -0.12 0.87
C SER A 46 -4.62 -1.19 1.07
N ILE A 47 -3.44 -0.86 1.61
CA ILE A 47 -2.34 -1.81 1.79
C ILE A 47 -2.57 -2.68 3.03
N GLY A 48 -2.82 -2.06 4.18
CA GLY A 48 -2.93 -2.77 5.46
C GLY A 48 -4.25 -3.49 5.63
N GLY A 49 -5.37 -2.80 5.37
CA GLY A 49 -6.70 -3.37 5.55
C GLY A 49 -7.05 -4.37 4.45
N ILE A 50 -6.95 -3.96 3.19
CA ILE A 50 -7.42 -4.77 2.06
C ILE A 50 -6.31 -5.68 1.54
N GLY A 51 -5.16 -5.07 1.24
CA GLY A 51 -4.00 -5.72 0.64
C GLY A 51 -3.42 -6.81 1.53
N THR A 52 -3.44 -6.62 2.85
CA THR A 52 -2.81 -7.53 3.81
C THR A 52 -3.86 -8.30 4.58
N TRP A 53 -4.66 -7.60 5.39
CA TRP A 53 -5.54 -8.24 6.35
C TRP A 53 -6.70 -8.98 5.67
N LEU A 54 -7.49 -8.32 4.81
CA LEU A 54 -8.64 -8.94 4.15
C LEU A 54 -8.22 -10.10 3.24
N ALA A 55 -7.13 -9.93 2.49
CA ALA A 55 -6.57 -10.99 1.66
C ALA A 55 -6.23 -12.26 2.47
N VAL A 56 -5.60 -12.11 3.65
CA VAL A 56 -5.30 -13.26 4.52
C VAL A 56 -6.58 -13.96 4.97
N PHE A 57 -7.61 -13.23 5.38
CA PHE A 57 -8.89 -13.83 5.78
C PHE A 57 -9.61 -14.54 4.63
N VAL A 58 -9.57 -13.97 3.42
CA VAL A 58 -10.07 -14.65 2.22
C VAL A 58 -9.32 -15.96 2.01
N SER A 59 -8.00 -15.99 2.17
CA SER A 59 -7.20 -17.22 2.07
C SER A 59 -7.63 -18.28 3.08
N MET A 60 -7.98 -17.88 4.30
CA MET A 60 -8.41 -18.80 5.35
C MET A 60 -9.76 -19.49 5.04
N LEU A 61 -10.66 -18.86 4.26
CA LEU A 61 -11.88 -19.52 3.79
C LEU A 61 -11.60 -20.68 2.83
N GLY A 62 -10.48 -20.63 2.12
CA GLY A 62 -10.10 -21.68 1.17
C GLY A 62 -9.57 -22.94 1.85
N VAL A 63 -9.27 -22.86 3.15
CA VAL A 63 -8.76 -23.95 3.97
C VAL A 63 -9.93 -24.47 4.81
N GLU A 64 -10.65 -25.46 4.30
CA GLU A 64 -11.62 -26.20 5.10
C GLU A 64 -10.88 -26.90 6.26
N PRO A 65 -11.25 -26.64 7.53
CA PRO A 65 -10.80 -27.45 8.64
C PRO A 65 -11.22 -28.90 8.35
N SER A 66 -10.26 -29.81 8.31
CA SER A 66 -10.56 -31.22 8.13
C SER A 66 -11.27 -31.73 9.39
N GLY A 67 -12.59 -31.92 9.32
CA GLY A 67 -13.40 -32.53 10.39
C GLY A 67 -14.46 -31.60 11.01
N ASP A 68 -15.21 -32.14 11.97
CA ASP A 68 -16.32 -31.50 12.70
C ASP A 68 -15.87 -30.44 13.73
N THR A 69 -14.74 -29.78 13.46
CA THR A 69 -14.12 -28.82 14.39
C THR A 69 -14.76 -27.45 14.22
N LEU A 70 -15.62 -27.07 15.17
CA LEU A 70 -16.19 -25.72 15.22
C LEU A 70 -15.11 -24.70 15.62
N ILE A 71 -14.71 -23.85 14.68
CA ILE A 71 -13.82 -22.70 14.91
C ILE A 71 -14.70 -21.45 15.03
N ARG A 72 -14.63 -20.76 16.16
CA ARG A 72 -15.33 -19.48 16.37
C ARG A 72 -14.33 -18.33 16.46
N TYR A 73 -14.82 -17.12 16.21
CA TYR A 73 -13.98 -15.93 16.19
C TYR A 73 -14.54 -14.81 17.09
N ASP A 74 -13.62 -14.14 17.77
CA ASP A 74 -13.90 -12.91 18.50
C ASP A 74 -13.81 -11.71 17.56
N VAL A 75 -14.98 -11.21 17.12
CA VAL A 75 -15.09 -10.10 16.15
C VAL A 75 -14.40 -8.82 16.65
N THR A 76 -14.43 -8.55 17.94
CA THR A 76 -13.78 -7.36 18.52
C THR A 76 -12.27 -7.45 18.36
N ARG A 77 -11.66 -8.59 18.68
CA ARG A 77 -10.21 -8.81 18.50
C ARG A 77 -9.81 -8.82 17.03
N LEU A 78 -10.63 -9.41 16.15
CA LEU A 78 -10.39 -9.38 14.71
C LEU A 78 -10.40 -7.96 14.14
N THR A 79 -11.38 -7.16 14.56
CA THR A 79 -11.47 -5.75 14.16
C THR A 79 -10.29 -4.95 14.70
N ALA A 80 -9.89 -5.18 15.95
CA ALA A 80 -8.70 -4.55 16.54
C ALA A 80 -7.41 -4.92 15.78
N ALA A 81 -7.27 -6.17 15.35
CA ALA A 81 -6.17 -6.62 14.50
C ALA A 81 -6.16 -5.89 13.14
N ALA A 82 -7.32 -5.72 12.51
CA ALA A 82 -7.45 -4.98 11.26
C ALA A 82 -7.01 -3.52 11.42
N VAL A 83 -7.50 -2.85 12.48
CA VAL A 83 -7.13 -1.47 12.81
C VAL A 83 -5.63 -1.36 13.08
N LEU A 84 -5.05 -2.29 13.84
CA LEU A 84 -3.62 -2.30 14.13
C LEU A 84 -2.78 -2.44 12.86
N ALA A 85 -3.19 -3.29 11.92
CA ALA A 85 -2.53 -3.42 10.62
C ALA A 85 -2.55 -2.09 9.84
N VAL A 86 -3.70 -1.43 9.75
CA VAL A 86 -3.86 -0.14 9.06
C VAL A 86 -3.02 0.96 9.73
N VAL A 87 -3.08 1.08 11.06
CA VAL A 87 -2.32 2.08 11.83
C VAL A 87 -0.82 1.90 11.66
N SER A 88 -0.35 0.65 11.67
CA SER A 88 1.07 0.32 11.49
C SER A 88 1.56 0.74 10.10
N VAL A 89 0.78 0.45 9.06
CA VAL A 89 1.06 0.92 7.69
C VAL A 89 1.06 2.44 7.62
N PHE A 90 0.07 3.11 8.20
CA PHE A 90 -0.02 4.56 8.21
C PHE A 90 1.20 5.21 8.89
N ALA A 91 1.57 4.73 10.07
CA ALA A 91 2.74 5.23 10.80
C ALA A 91 4.04 5.00 10.00
N GLY A 92 4.17 3.83 9.36
CA GLY A 92 5.27 3.53 8.44
C GLY A 92 5.34 4.49 7.24
N LEU A 93 4.20 4.79 6.62
CA LEU A 93 4.12 5.71 5.50
C LEU A 93 4.46 7.16 5.89
N VAL A 94 4.00 7.61 7.06
CA VAL A 94 4.30 8.95 7.58
C VAL A 94 5.81 9.09 7.85
N THR A 95 6.41 8.07 8.49
CA THR A 95 7.84 8.04 8.81
C THR A 95 8.73 7.93 7.56
N ALA A 96 8.30 7.18 6.54
CA ALA A 96 9.05 7.01 5.29
C ALA A 96 9.24 8.34 4.54
N GLY A 97 8.26 9.24 4.63
CA GLY A 97 8.35 10.58 4.06
C GLY A 97 8.02 10.66 2.58
N ARG A 98 8.75 11.50 1.84
CA ARG A 98 8.49 11.78 0.42
C ARG A 98 9.58 11.29 -0.53
N ALA A 99 10.79 11.07 -0.02
CA ALA A 99 11.95 10.70 -0.80
C ALA A 99 12.54 9.38 -0.28
N PRO A 100 13.05 8.52 -1.16
CA PRO A 100 13.69 7.29 -0.73
C PRO A 100 14.99 7.61 0.00
N ALA A 101 15.03 7.34 1.30
CA ALA A 101 16.24 7.38 2.10
C ALA A 101 16.37 6.03 2.81
N LEU A 102 17.49 5.33 2.60
CA LEU A 102 17.65 3.93 2.99
C LEU A 102 17.33 3.71 4.48
N LEU A 103 17.88 4.55 5.36
CA LEU A 103 17.65 4.44 6.81
C LEU A 103 16.16 4.61 7.18
N ARG A 104 15.46 5.56 6.53
CA ARG A 104 14.03 5.78 6.77
C ARG A 104 13.19 4.64 6.22
N LEU A 105 13.54 4.12 5.05
CA LEU A 105 12.87 2.98 4.42
C LEU A 105 12.96 1.73 5.30
N VAL A 106 14.15 1.43 5.82
CA VAL A 106 14.37 0.31 6.73
C VAL A 106 13.60 0.54 8.03
N GLY A 107 13.72 1.71 8.66
CA GLY A 107 13.00 2.02 9.90
C GLY A 107 11.48 1.93 9.75
N SER A 108 10.92 2.49 8.67
CA SER A 108 9.50 2.38 8.34
C SER A 108 9.09 0.95 8.00
N GLY A 109 9.92 0.20 7.27
CA GLY A 109 9.66 -1.20 6.96
C GLY A 109 9.64 -2.09 8.19
N VAL A 110 10.54 -1.86 9.14
CA VAL A 110 10.53 -2.52 10.46
C VAL A 110 9.26 -2.19 11.21
N LEU A 111 8.86 -0.91 11.27
CA LEU A 111 7.63 -0.49 11.94
C LEU A 111 6.39 -1.16 11.34
N ILE A 112 6.28 -1.19 10.01
CA ILE A 112 5.18 -1.85 9.31
C ILE A 112 5.21 -3.36 9.57
N GLY A 113 6.35 -4.02 9.37
CA GLY A 113 6.45 -5.48 9.48
C GLY A 113 6.23 -6.00 10.90
N VAL A 114 6.74 -5.30 11.92
CA VAL A 114 6.47 -5.61 13.33
C VAL A 114 4.99 -5.37 13.64
N GLY A 115 4.43 -4.24 13.21
CA GLY A 115 3.02 -3.93 13.40
C GLY A 115 2.08 -4.95 12.73
N SER A 116 2.38 -5.37 11.50
CA SER A 116 1.67 -6.46 10.82
C SER A 116 1.81 -7.79 11.56
N SER A 117 2.97 -8.06 12.15
CA SER A 117 3.19 -9.28 12.94
C SER A 117 2.39 -9.29 14.23
N LEU A 118 2.29 -8.14 14.91
CA LEU A 118 1.44 -7.93 16.09
C LEU A 118 -0.04 -8.04 15.73
N ALA A 119 -0.48 -7.42 14.62
CA ALA A 119 -1.84 -7.53 14.12
C ALA A 119 -2.22 -8.99 13.87
N MET A 120 -1.32 -9.76 13.26
CA MET A 120 -1.57 -11.17 12.99
C MET A 120 -1.51 -12.03 14.27
N ALA A 121 -0.67 -11.68 15.26
CA ALA A 121 -0.70 -12.33 16.58
C ALA A 121 -2.03 -12.04 17.33
N LEU A 122 -2.50 -10.80 17.26
CA LEU A 122 -3.80 -10.40 17.81
C LEU A 122 -4.96 -11.12 17.09
N GLY A 123 -4.86 -11.28 15.77
CA GLY A 123 -5.81 -12.07 14.98
C GLY A 123 -5.84 -13.54 15.40
N MET A 124 -4.67 -14.16 15.62
CA MET A 124 -4.58 -15.53 16.15
C MET A 124 -5.21 -15.66 17.53
N SER A 125 -5.04 -14.67 18.41
CA SER A 125 -5.68 -14.64 19.74
C SER A 125 -7.21 -14.46 19.69
N ALA A 126 -7.77 -14.12 18.51
CA ALA A 126 -9.20 -14.03 18.29
C ALA A 126 -9.82 -15.39 17.90
N VAL A 127 -9.00 -16.35 17.49
CA VAL A 127 -9.43 -17.69 17.10
C VAL A 127 -9.75 -18.49 18.37
N ARG A 128 -10.96 -19.03 18.44
CA ARG A 128 -11.44 -19.85 19.56
C ARG A 128 -11.72 -21.26 19.04
N ILE A 129 -10.94 -22.22 19.52
CA ILE A 129 -11.06 -23.65 19.20
C ILE A 129 -11.25 -24.47 20.49
N ARG A 130 -11.68 -25.73 20.35
CA ARG A 130 -11.71 -26.69 21.47
C ARG A 130 -10.32 -27.22 21.76
N GLY A 131 -9.50 -26.43 22.47
CA GLY A 131 -8.12 -26.77 22.80
C GLY A 131 -7.19 -25.59 22.68
N GLU A 132 -5.91 -25.86 22.42
CA GLU A 132 -4.85 -24.84 22.38
C GLU A 132 -4.18 -24.76 21.00
N LEU A 133 -3.79 -23.54 20.62
CA LEU A 133 -2.99 -23.25 19.43
C LEU A 133 -1.55 -23.03 19.88
N GLU A 134 -0.71 -24.04 19.68
CA GLU A 134 0.73 -23.88 19.90
C GLU A 134 1.35 -23.20 18.68
N THR A 135 2.22 -22.23 18.93
CA THR A 135 2.87 -21.46 17.86
C THR A 135 4.38 -21.51 17.99
N ASN A 136 5.05 -21.87 16.90
CA ASN A 136 6.50 -21.91 16.84
C ASN A 136 7.06 -20.49 16.67
N VAL A 137 7.86 -20.05 17.64
CA VAL A 137 8.50 -18.73 17.64
C VAL A 137 9.37 -18.51 16.39
N PHE A 138 10.05 -19.54 15.88
CA PHE A 138 10.85 -19.42 14.66
C PHE A 138 10.01 -19.10 13.42
N ALA A 139 8.82 -19.70 13.30
CA ALA A 139 7.90 -19.41 12.21
C ALA A 139 7.35 -17.98 12.30
N ILE A 140 7.04 -17.51 13.52
CA ILE A 140 6.64 -16.12 13.76
C ILE A 140 7.75 -15.16 13.31
N LEU A 141 8.99 -15.38 13.77
CA LEU A 141 10.14 -14.55 13.42
C LEU A 141 10.43 -14.56 11.91
N ALA A 142 10.39 -15.72 11.26
CA ALA A 142 10.57 -15.84 9.81
C ALA A 142 9.50 -15.06 9.04
N ALA A 143 8.21 -15.22 9.41
CA ALA A 143 7.12 -14.47 8.83
C ALA A 143 7.27 -12.95 9.08
N THR A 144 7.74 -12.54 10.26
CA THR A 144 8.02 -11.14 10.58
C THR A 144 9.13 -10.56 9.70
N LEU A 145 10.24 -11.28 9.51
CA LEU A 145 11.33 -10.82 8.63
C LEU A 145 10.87 -10.69 7.17
N LEU A 146 10.06 -11.63 6.69
CA LEU A 146 9.44 -11.53 5.37
C LEU A 146 8.51 -10.31 5.28
N ALA A 147 7.67 -10.07 6.29
CA ALA A 147 6.79 -8.90 6.33
C ALA A 147 7.58 -7.57 6.30
N ILE A 148 8.71 -7.50 7.01
CA ILE A 148 9.62 -6.34 6.96
C ILE A 148 10.19 -6.17 5.54
N GLY A 149 10.67 -7.25 4.92
CA GLY A 149 11.18 -7.23 3.56
C GLY A 149 10.14 -6.74 2.54
N ILE A 150 8.91 -7.24 2.65
CA ILE A 150 7.76 -6.82 1.83
C ILE A 150 7.49 -5.32 2.03
N ALA A 151 7.46 -4.86 3.28
CA ALA A 151 7.21 -3.46 3.60
C ALA A 151 8.30 -2.53 3.02
N VAL A 152 9.58 -2.88 3.20
CA VAL A 152 10.70 -2.12 2.62
C VAL A 152 10.61 -2.09 1.09
N ALA A 153 10.36 -3.24 0.45
CA ALA A 153 10.20 -3.32 -1.00
C ALA A 153 9.03 -2.46 -1.49
N THR A 154 7.89 -2.52 -0.79
CA THR A 154 6.69 -1.73 -1.12
C THR A 154 7.00 -0.23 -1.08
N LEU A 155 7.63 0.24 0.00
CA LEU A 155 8.04 1.64 0.13
C LEU A 155 9.06 2.05 -0.94
N TRP A 156 10.00 1.16 -1.27
CA TRP A 156 11.01 1.38 -2.32
C TRP A 156 10.35 1.57 -3.70
N PHE A 157 9.38 0.73 -4.06
CA PHE A 157 8.64 0.84 -5.32
C PHE A 157 7.68 2.04 -5.34
N ALA A 158 7.11 2.38 -4.19
CA ALA A 158 6.20 3.52 -4.04
C ALA A 158 6.92 4.86 -4.22
N LEU A 159 8.07 5.03 -3.55
CA LEU A 159 8.82 6.29 -3.52
C LEU A 159 9.81 6.45 -4.68
N GLY A 160 10.18 5.36 -5.36
CA GLY A 160 11.03 5.40 -6.55
C GLY A 160 10.31 5.86 -7.81
N ARG A 161 11.06 6.48 -8.74
CA ARG A 161 10.57 6.80 -10.10
C ARG A 161 10.50 5.51 -10.94
N ARG A 162 9.36 4.80 -10.92
CA ARG A 162 9.14 3.59 -11.74
C ARG A 162 7.97 3.75 -12.69
N SER A 163 8.01 3.05 -13.82
CA SER A 163 6.89 2.99 -14.79
C SER A 163 5.66 2.31 -14.18
N ALA A 164 4.49 2.50 -14.79
CA ALA A 164 3.25 1.90 -14.31
C ALA A 164 3.32 0.36 -14.29
N LEU A 165 3.92 -0.25 -15.32
CA LEU A 165 4.15 -1.69 -15.40
C LEU A 165 4.97 -2.23 -14.21
N THR A 166 6.01 -1.51 -13.79
CA THR A 166 6.79 -1.93 -12.61
C THR A 166 5.96 -1.89 -11.32
N VAL A 167 5.03 -0.93 -11.18
CA VAL A 167 4.13 -0.86 -10.01
C VAL A 167 3.15 -2.03 -10.01
N VAL A 168 2.58 -2.37 -11.17
CA VAL A 168 1.69 -3.53 -11.30
C VAL A 168 2.43 -4.82 -10.94
N GLY A 169 3.66 -5.00 -11.45
CA GLY A 169 4.50 -6.13 -11.07
C GLY A 169 4.83 -6.17 -9.58
N ALA A 170 5.14 -5.02 -8.97
CA ALA A 170 5.38 -4.92 -7.54
C ALA A 170 4.13 -5.27 -6.71
N ALA A 171 2.94 -4.86 -7.14
CA ALA A 171 1.67 -5.22 -6.49
C ALA A 171 1.37 -6.72 -6.60
N ALA A 172 1.67 -7.36 -7.73
CA ALA A 172 1.53 -8.81 -7.88
C ALA A 172 2.49 -9.57 -6.94
N LEU A 173 3.76 -9.15 -6.90
CA LEU A 173 4.75 -9.72 -5.97
C LEU A 173 4.37 -9.50 -4.51
N PHE A 174 3.80 -8.34 -4.18
CA PHE A 174 3.26 -8.07 -2.85
C PHE A 174 2.19 -9.11 -2.47
N GLY A 175 1.24 -9.38 -3.37
CA GLY A 175 0.18 -10.36 -3.13
C GLY A 175 0.70 -11.77 -2.89
N LEU A 176 1.64 -12.23 -3.72
CA LEU A 176 2.31 -13.51 -3.51
C LEU A 176 3.05 -13.55 -2.16
N ALA A 177 3.73 -12.47 -1.82
CA ALA A 177 4.53 -12.42 -0.60
C ALA A 177 3.64 -12.39 0.66
N VAL A 178 2.50 -11.66 0.65
CA VAL A 178 1.50 -11.69 1.72
C VAL A 178 0.97 -13.10 1.92
N ALA A 179 0.55 -13.77 0.84
CA ALA A 179 0.13 -15.18 0.91
C ALA A 179 1.24 -16.07 1.48
N GLY A 180 2.49 -15.88 1.04
CA GLY A 180 3.66 -16.58 1.55
C GLY A 180 3.85 -16.38 3.07
N THR A 181 3.75 -15.15 3.57
CA THR A 181 3.88 -14.90 5.02
C THR A 181 2.79 -15.58 5.85
N HIS A 182 1.58 -15.69 5.30
CA HIS A 182 0.50 -16.40 5.96
C HIS A 182 0.81 -17.90 6.04
N PHE A 183 1.25 -18.53 4.94
CA PHE A 183 1.62 -19.95 4.94
C PHE A 183 2.81 -20.26 5.84
N VAL A 184 3.86 -19.42 5.83
CA VAL A 184 5.01 -19.59 6.74
C VAL A 184 4.56 -19.56 8.19
N ARG A 185 3.63 -18.66 8.54
CA ARG A 185 3.07 -18.61 9.89
C ARG A 185 2.23 -19.84 10.22
N MET A 186 1.34 -20.25 9.31
CA MET A 186 0.48 -21.43 9.49
C MET A 186 1.29 -22.72 9.59
N ALA A 187 2.42 -22.83 8.89
CA ALA A 187 3.32 -23.98 9.00
C ALA A 187 3.96 -24.14 10.38
N GLY A 188 3.94 -23.09 11.21
CA GLY A 188 4.39 -23.12 12.59
C GLY A 188 3.26 -23.18 13.62
N VAL A 189 2.02 -23.42 13.19
CA VAL A 189 0.86 -23.56 14.09
C VAL A 189 0.52 -25.03 14.24
N GLU A 190 0.44 -25.49 15.47
CA GLU A 190 -0.04 -26.84 15.82
C GLU A 190 -1.34 -26.74 16.61
N MET A 191 -2.34 -27.54 16.23
CA MET A 191 -3.66 -27.55 16.86
C MET A 191 -3.76 -28.76 17.80
N VAL A 192 -3.77 -28.50 19.10
CA VAL A 192 -3.98 -29.52 20.12
C VAL A 192 -5.45 -29.50 20.54
N LEU A 193 -6.24 -30.43 20.00
CA LEU A 193 -7.67 -30.52 20.28
C LEU A 193 -7.93 -31.29 21.57
N ASP A 194 -8.73 -30.73 22.47
CA ASP A 194 -9.25 -31.42 23.64
C ASP A 194 -10.76 -31.72 23.45
N PRO A 195 -11.15 -32.99 23.21
CA PRO A 195 -12.55 -33.38 23.04
C PRO A 195 -13.44 -33.07 24.26
N ARG A 196 -12.86 -32.86 25.44
CA ARG A 196 -13.56 -32.55 26.69
C ARG A 196 -13.74 -31.05 26.91
N ALA A 197 -13.09 -30.20 26.11
CA ALA A 197 -13.24 -28.75 26.20
C ALA A 197 -14.64 -28.31 25.75
N ALA A 198 -15.16 -27.26 26.39
CA ALA A 198 -16.46 -26.68 26.06
C ALA A 198 -16.54 -26.22 24.59
N THR A 199 -17.74 -26.21 24.03
CA THR A 199 -18.02 -25.59 22.72
C THR A 199 -17.54 -24.14 22.71
N PRO A 200 -16.70 -23.73 21.74
CA PRO A 200 -16.23 -22.35 21.68
C PRO A 200 -17.40 -21.41 21.39
N GLU A 201 -17.50 -20.32 22.14
CA GLU A 201 -18.43 -19.22 21.85
C GLU A 201 -17.80 -18.25 20.84
N GLY A 202 -18.62 -17.64 19.98
CA GLY A 202 -18.21 -16.62 19.02
C GLY A 202 -18.89 -16.80 17.66
N ASP A 203 -18.51 -15.96 16.70
CA ASP A 203 -19.13 -15.92 15.38
C ASP A 203 -18.37 -16.78 14.36
N ASP A 204 -19.06 -17.16 13.28
CA ASP A 204 -18.43 -17.75 12.11
C ASP A 204 -17.63 -16.73 11.32
N LEU A 205 -16.50 -17.18 10.76
CA LEU A 205 -15.63 -16.34 9.94
C LEU A 205 -16.37 -15.67 8.79
N PHE A 206 -17.34 -16.38 8.20
CA PHE A 206 -18.11 -15.88 7.07
C PHE A 206 -18.99 -14.67 7.43
N SER A 207 -19.62 -14.69 8.61
CA SER A 207 -20.46 -13.59 9.12
C SER A 207 -19.67 -12.31 9.33
N PHE A 208 -18.39 -12.44 9.68
CA PHE A 208 -17.48 -11.32 9.84
C PHE A 208 -16.85 -10.87 8.51
N LEU A 209 -16.48 -11.82 7.65
CA LEU A 209 -15.78 -11.53 6.41
C LEU A 209 -16.65 -10.78 5.40
N VAL A 210 -17.91 -11.17 5.23
CA VAL A 210 -18.78 -10.58 4.20
C VAL A 210 -18.95 -9.06 4.39
N PRO A 211 -19.32 -8.54 5.59
CA PRO A 211 -19.38 -7.11 5.83
C PRO A 211 -18.05 -6.41 5.58
N MET A 212 -16.93 -7.02 6.00
CA MET A 212 -15.61 -6.42 5.87
C MET A 212 -15.12 -6.40 4.41
N PHE A 213 -15.50 -7.39 3.61
CA PHE A 213 -15.28 -7.42 2.18
C PHE A 213 -16.07 -6.32 1.46
N VAL A 214 -17.32 -6.10 1.85
CA VAL A 214 -18.14 -4.98 1.33
C VAL A 214 -17.52 -3.63 1.70
N VAL A 215 -17.14 -3.44 2.96
CA VAL A 215 -16.47 -2.21 3.42
C VAL A 215 -15.13 -2.01 2.68
N GLY A 216 -14.37 -3.09 2.48
CA GLY A 216 -13.11 -3.05 1.72
C GLY A 216 -13.31 -2.63 0.26
N THR A 217 -14.25 -3.26 -0.45
CA THR A 217 -14.54 -2.92 -1.86
C THR A 217 -15.06 -1.49 -2.00
N LEU A 218 -15.97 -1.04 -1.13
CA LEU A 218 -16.41 0.35 -1.07
C LEU A 218 -15.26 1.32 -0.77
N SER A 219 -14.36 0.93 0.14
CA SER A 219 -13.19 1.73 0.48
C SER A 219 -12.23 1.90 -0.69
N LEU A 220 -12.06 0.90 -1.58
CA LEU A 220 -11.27 1.03 -2.82
C LEU A 220 -11.91 1.95 -3.85
N SER A 221 -13.24 2.06 -3.89
CA SER A 221 -13.92 2.99 -4.81
C SER A 221 -13.48 4.43 -4.60
N VAL A 222 -13.14 4.83 -3.37
CA VAL A 222 -12.67 6.19 -3.04
C VAL A 222 -11.32 6.53 -3.71
N PRO A 223 -10.21 5.80 -3.47
CA PRO A 223 -8.93 6.07 -4.14
C PRO A 223 -9.00 5.82 -5.64
N ILE A 224 -9.77 4.84 -6.12
CA ILE A 224 -9.97 4.62 -7.57
C ILE A 224 -10.58 5.88 -8.20
N THR A 225 -11.71 6.36 -7.66
CA THR A 225 -12.38 7.56 -8.17
C THR A 225 -11.49 8.79 -8.04
N ALA A 226 -10.81 8.95 -6.89
CA ALA A 226 -9.91 10.08 -6.67
C ALA A 226 -8.73 10.10 -7.66
N VAL A 227 -8.22 8.94 -8.06
CA VAL A 227 -7.15 8.81 -9.08
C VAL A 227 -7.68 9.09 -10.48
N LEU A 228 -8.87 8.59 -10.83
CA LEU A 228 -9.49 8.83 -12.14
C LEU A 228 -9.91 10.30 -12.32
N VAL A 229 -10.36 10.95 -11.25
CA VAL A 229 -10.77 12.37 -11.25
C VAL A 229 -9.58 13.30 -11.11
N ALA A 230 -8.45 12.84 -10.54
CA ALA A 230 -7.25 13.65 -10.48
C ALA A 230 -6.84 14.04 -11.91
N PRO A 231 -6.83 15.34 -12.27
CA PRO A 231 -6.54 15.75 -13.62
C PRO A 231 -5.16 15.23 -14.03
N ASP A 232 -5.10 14.50 -15.14
CA ASP A 232 -3.85 14.14 -15.76
C ASP A 232 -3.13 15.44 -16.14
N ARG A 233 -2.23 15.92 -15.28
CA ARG A 233 -1.39 17.10 -15.58
C ARG A 233 -0.48 16.89 -16.79
N ARG A 234 -0.52 15.71 -17.40
CA ARG A 234 0.11 15.42 -18.69
C ARG A 234 -0.46 16.28 -19.82
N THR A 235 -1.74 16.65 -19.77
CA THR A 235 -2.34 17.53 -20.80
C THR A 235 -2.05 19.01 -20.58
N ALA A 236 -1.54 19.41 -19.42
CA ALA A 236 -1.19 20.80 -19.11
C ALA A 236 0.29 21.15 -19.44
N THR A 237 1.05 20.18 -19.97
CA THR A 237 2.44 20.37 -20.36
C THR A 237 2.72 19.88 -21.78
N ASP A 238 1.76 20.02 -22.69
CA ASP A 238 2.20 20.41 -24.03
C ASP A 238 2.61 21.88 -23.88
N PRO A 239 3.91 22.23 -23.98
CA PRO A 239 4.21 23.57 -24.42
C PRO A 239 3.52 23.65 -25.78
N VAL A 240 2.34 24.29 -25.84
CA VAL A 240 1.87 24.94 -27.05
C VAL A 240 3.12 25.63 -27.55
N ALA A 241 3.67 25.09 -28.64
CA ALA A 241 4.90 25.56 -29.21
C ALA A 241 4.78 27.07 -29.23
N ALA A 242 5.56 27.75 -28.40
CA ALA A 242 5.62 29.19 -28.43
C ALA A 242 5.83 29.50 -29.91
N PRO A 243 4.95 30.30 -30.56
CA PRO A 243 5.06 30.56 -31.98
C PRO A 243 6.52 30.88 -32.23
N ALA A 244 7.18 30.07 -33.07
CA ALA A 244 8.58 30.26 -33.37
C ALA A 244 8.74 31.74 -33.67
N ARG A 245 9.48 32.48 -32.82
CA ARG A 245 9.74 33.89 -33.10
C ARG A 245 10.36 33.88 -34.49
N GLN A 246 9.62 34.40 -35.46
CA GLN A 246 10.19 34.67 -36.77
C GLN A 246 11.49 35.43 -36.53
N PRO A 247 12.60 35.03 -37.18
CA PRO A 247 13.82 35.82 -37.12
C PRO A 247 13.45 37.26 -37.48
N GLU A 248 13.64 38.19 -36.54
CA GLU A 248 13.48 39.61 -36.78
C GLU A 248 14.38 39.92 -38.00
N PRO A 249 13.84 40.44 -39.11
CA PRO A 249 14.66 40.76 -40.27
C PRO A 249 15.77 41.71 -39.80
N PRO A 250 17.03 41.53 -40.26
CA PRO A 250 18.14 42.33 -39.80
C PRO A 250 17.77 43.81 -39.94
N ARG A 251 17.72 44.51 -38.81
CA ARG A 251 17.52 45.96 -38.79
C ARG A 251 18.58 46.54 -39.70
N GLN A 252 18.15 47.07 -40.85
CA GLN A 252 18.98 47.96 -41.63
C GLN A 252 19.37 49.10 -40.69
N SER A 253 20.64 49.09 -40.30
CA SER A 253 21.26 50.21 -39.60
C SER A 253 21.03 51.45 -40.45
N ALA A 254 20.18 52.35 -39.97
CA ALA A 254 19.99 53.66 -40.58
C ALA A 254 21.38 54.33 -40.75
N PRO A 255 21.62 55.04 -41.87
CA PRO A 255 22.87 55.77 -42.04
C PRO A 255 23.07 56.74 -40.89
N PHE A 256 24.23 56.66 -40.24
CA PHE A 256 24.67 57.65 -39.27
C PHE A 256 24.57 59.04 -39.92
N PRO A 257 23.89 60.03 -39.33
CA PRO A 257 23.98 61.39 -39.84
C PRO A 257 25.43 61.87 -39.68
N ALA A 258 26.05 62.21 -40.81
CA ALA A 258 27.37 62.80 -40.86
C ALA A 258 27.38 64.05 -39.98
N ARG A 259 28.26 64.06 -38.99
CA ARG A 259 28.47 65.20 -38.11
C ARG A 259 29.21 66.25 -38.93
N ASP A 260 28.50 67.29 -39.36
CA ASP A 260 29.08 68.46 -40.01
C ASP A 260 30.20 69.02 -39.13
N ARG A 261 31.44 68.91 -39.59
CA ARG A 261 32.57 69.65 -39.02
C ARG A 261 32.50 71.07 -39.58
N GLN A 262 32.06 72.01 -38.75
CA GLN A 262 32.34 73.43 -39.01
C GLN A 262 33.86 73.68 -38.93
N PRO A 263 34.46 74.40 -39.90
CA PRO A 263 35.82 74.88 -39.77
C PRO A 263 35.84 76.10 -38.83
N GLN A 264 36.49 75.95 -37.68
CA GLN A 264 36.89 77.08 -36.84
C GLN A 264 38.01 77.84 -37.54
N PHE A 265 37.69 79.02 -38.06
CA PHE A 265 38.66 80.06 -38.37
C PHE A 265 39.19 80.66 -37.06
N THR A 266 40.51 80.65 -36.89
CA THR A 266 41.20 81.59 -35.99
C THR A 266 42.53 82.00 -36.60
N ARG A 267 42.79 83.30 -36.43
CA ARG A 267 43.83 84.17 -36.98
C ARG A 267 45.26 83.72 -36.73
#